data_AF-A0A971V1F9-F1
#
_entry.id   AF-A0A971V1F9-F1
#
_cell.length_a   1.000
_cell.length_b   1.000
_cell.length_c   1.000
_cell.angle_alpha   90.00
_cell.angle_beta   90.00
_cell.angle_gamma   90.00
#
_symmetry.space_group_name_H-M   'P 1'
#
loop_
_entity.id
_entity.type
_entity.pdbx_description
1 polymer ?
#
loop_
_entity_poly.entity_id
_entity_poly.type
_entity_poly.pdbx_seq_one_letter_code
_entity_poly.pdbx_strand_id
1 'polypeptide(L)'
;MMKKISFTMLCFLVFCQLNIWSSSIEVNAPFFKKAIPVWIDSRYSTKNKEGRFEMTTSGRHYGKQIEKNLTVYFRAIVDGTDLQNPLLRLTASSNYRLSVNGEFLGHGPCVAAHNYYRVDEYELKEKLTPGENIIAIEVTGYNIYNYYLINQPAFLQAEITDGERILAATKTQAGDDPLFQATLLEQRVQDVPTYSFQRPFIESYRLNSAFKDWMSVKGDSSFQSLQLERTAHKNLIPRRVKYPDYTIRKPVENRGDSVYRFECNSTGFIGIEVNATTPTKITLSWDEILNDQGVLNPQRLNALSYIYYDLEPGIYTLESFEPYTLQYLQVKIDEGSCKVTSPYIRQYVNSDISRAFFNSSDSAINKIFKAAVETYKQNALDIFMDCPSRERAGWLCDSYFMGRVGFNLSGNTLIETNFLENFLLPGKFEFIPEGMLPMCYPSDHPNANFIPNWAMWFVLELQEYLERSGNQALIDAAKPRVMGLLDYFKPYENEFGLLENLEKWIFVEWSKANSFVQGVNYPTNMLYAKMLLTVATLYDQPSLREKAVRIQEFIRKQSYNGNFFTDNAIRIDGKLVPQTANCTETCQYYAFFLGTATPEKYPELWHKLVQDFGPDRGEKNIYPEIYP
;
A
#
# COMPACT_ATOMS: atom_id res chain seq x y z
N MET A 1 2.39 32.68 47.21
CA MET A 1 1.70 32.77 45.91
C MET A 1 1.36 31.35 45.49
N MET A 2 0.10 30.91 45.57
CA MET A 2 -0.85 30.89 44.43
C MET A 2 -0.19 30.30 43.17
N LYS A 3 -0.66 29.21 42.54
CA LYS A 3 -1.97 28.56 42.53
C LYS A 3 -1.85 27.08 42.14
N LYS A 4 -2.67 26.27 42.81
CA LYS A 4 -3.48 25.14 42.31
C LYS A 4 -3.52 25.02 40.77
N ILE A 5 -2.88 23.98 40.24
CA ILE A 5 -3.22 23.43 38.91
C ILE A 5 -4.48 22.57 39.12
N SER A 6 -5.53 22.92 38.37
CA SER A 6 -6.86 22.31 38.45
C SER A 6 -6.82 20.86 37.95
N PHE A 7 -7.33 19.94 38.77
CA PHE A 7 -7.54 18.52 38.47
C PHE A 7 -8.39 18.30 37.18
N THR A 8 -9.10 19.33 36.74
CA THR A 8 -9.95 19.33 35.53
C THR A 8 -9.14 19.27 34.23
N MET A 9 -7.88 19.71 34.21
CA MET A 9 -7.04 19.68 33.00
C MET A 9 -6.41 18.31 32.75
N LEU A 10 -6.27 17.50 33.80
CA LEU A 10 -5.80 16.12 33.69
C LEU A 10 -6.91 15.19 33.18
N CYS A 11 -8.17 15.46 33.54
CA CYS A 11 -9.32 14.71 32.99
C CYS A 11 -9.57 15.00 31.50
N PHE A 12 -9.24 16.19 30.98
CA PHE A 12 -9.40 16.50 29.55
C PHE A 12 -8.34 15.84 28.67
N LEU A 13 -7.09 15.75 29.14
CA LEU A 13 -6.02 15.02 28.44
C LEU A 13 -6.24 13.50 28.47
N VAL A 14 -6.84 12.98 29.54
CA VAL A 14 -7.19 11.56 29.66
C VAL A 14 -8.43 11.23 28.81
N PHE A 15 -9.41 12.13 28.66
CA PHE A 15 -10.57 11.89 27.78
C PHE A 15 -10.24 11.92 26.28
N CYS A 16 -9.27 12.73 25.83
CA CYS A 16 -8.84 12.73 24.42
C CYS A 16 -7.93 11.54 24.05
N GLN A 17 -7.39 10.79 25.01
CA GLN A 17 -6.61 9.56 24.75
C GLN A 17 -7.40 8.27 24.96
N LEU A 18 -8.57 8.32 25.61
CA LEU A 18 -9.34 7.12 25.96
C LEU A 18 -10.28 6.60 24.84
N ASN A 19 -10.51 7.37 23.77
CA ASN A 19 -11.34 6.91 22.64
C ASN A 19 -10.58 6.12 21.55
N ILE A 20 -9.32 5.73 21.80
CA ILE A 20 -8.52 4.91 20.85
C ILE A 20 -8.48 3.42 21.25
N TRP A 21 -9.10 3.05 22.39
CA TRP A 21 -8.99 1.71 22.96
C TRP A 21 -10.27 0.86 22.86
N SER A 22 -11.08 1.02 21.81
CA SER A 22 -12.06 -0.01 21.45
C SER A 22 -11.33 -1.14 20.71
N SER A 23 -11.01 -2.21 21.44
CA SER A 23 -10.26 -3.37 20.96
C SER A 23 -11.09 -4.33 20.10
N SER A 24 -12.21 -3.88 19.54
CA SER A 24 -13.01 -4.60 18.53
C SER A 24 -12.89 -3.89 17.19
N ILE A 25 -12.87 -4.65 16.10
CA ILE A 25 -13.02 -4.08 14.75
C ILE A 25 -14.40 -3.42 14.68
N GLU A 26 -14.48 -2.13 14.91
CA GLU A 26 -15.71 -1.36 14.83
C GLU A 26 -16.07 -1.13 13.36
N VAL A 27 -16.85 -2.06 12.81
CA VAL A 27 -17.43 -1.93 11.48
C VAL A 27 -18.72 -1.12 11.58
N ASN A 28 -18.87 -0.14 10.69
CA ASN A 28 -20.04 0.74 10.58
C ASN A 28 -20.29 1.62 11.83
N ALA A 29 -19.23 2.15 12.44
CA ALA A 29 -19.37 3.35 13.26
C ALA A 29 -20.17 4.41 12.47
N PRO A 30 -20.95 5.30 13.13
CA PRO A 30 -21.87 6.21 12.43
C PRO A 30 -21.11 7.36 11.74
N PHE A 31 -20.29 7.03 10.74
CA PHE A 31 -19.51 7.97 9.94
C PHE A 31 -20.43 8.90 9.15
N PHE A 32 -21.54 8.38 8.62
CA PHE A 32 -22.45 9.15 7.77
C PHE A 32 -23.85 9.19 8.38
N LYS A 33 -24.46 10.38 8.41
CA LYS A 33 -25.83 10.58 8.90
C LYS A 33 -26.87 10.31 7.81
N LYS A 34 -26.62 10.79 6.59
CA LYS A 34 -27.52 10.67 5.43
C LYS A 34 -26.85 10.24 4.14
N ALA A 35 -25.53 10.40 4.01
CA ALA A 35 -24.82 10.02 2.79
C ALA A 35 -24.91 8.51 2.51
N ILE A 36 -25.18 8.18 1.26
CA ILE A 36 -25.21 6.81 0.74
C ILE A 36 -24.10 6.63 -0.30
N PRO A 37 -23.60 5.41 -0.53
CA PRO A 37 -22.61 5.16 -1.55
C PRO A 37 -23.28 5.24 -2.93
N VAL A 38 -22.74 6.10 -3.80
CA VAL A 38 -23.29 6.38 -5.13
C VAL A 38 -22.24 6.29 -6.21
N TRP A 39 -22.70 6.08 -7.43
CA TRP A 39 -21.92 6.26 -8.65
C TRP A 39 -22.79 6.87 -9.75
N ILE A 40 -22.22 7.19 -10.91
CA ILE A 40 -23.00 7.69 -12.04
C ILE A 40 -23.92 6.59 -12.59
N ASP A 41 -25.11 6.98 -13.02
CA ASP A 41 -26.12 6.06 -13.54
C ASP A 41 -25.64 5.33 -14.80
N SER A 42 -25.86 4.01 -14.81
CA SER A 42 -25.44 3.09 -15.86
C SER A 42 -26.02 3.37 -17.26
N ARG A 43 -27.08 4.17 -17.37
CA ARG A 43 -27.75 4.50 -18.65
C ARG A 43 -27.06 5.61 -19.45
N TYR A 44 -26.14 6.36 -18.85
CA TYR A 44 -25.41 7.42 -19.55
C TYR A 44 -24.28 6.86 -20.41
N SER A 45 -24.25 7.24 -21.69
CA SER A 45 -23.12 7.01 -22.60
C SER A 45 -22.14 8.19 -22.61
N THR A 46 -21.11 8.16 -23.45
CA THR A 46 -20.30 9.33 -23.82
C THR A 46 -21.19 10.43 -24.43
N LYS A 47 -20.72 11.69 -24.44
CA LYS A 47 -21.43 12.80 -25.10
C LYS A 47 -21.70 12.51 -26.59
N ASN A 48 -22.85 12.98 -27.07
CA ASN A 48 -23.21 12.99 -28.48
C ASN A 48 -22.41 14.07 -29.26
N LYS A 49 -22.64 14.19 -30.57
CA LYS A 49 -21.97 15.19 -31.44
C LYS A 49 -22.22 16.65 -31.03
N GLU A 50 -23.24 16.90 -30.21
CA GLU A 50 -23.60 18.22 -29.68
C GLU A 50 -23.00 18.48 -28.29
N GLY A 51 -22.17 17.56 -27.77
CA GLY A 51 -21.53 17.71 -26.47
C GLY A 51 -22.46 17.44 -25.28
N ARG A 52 -23.57 16.71 -25.47
CA ARG A 52 -24.53 16.39 -24.41
C ARG A 52 -24.53 14.91 -24.08
N PHE A 53 -24.67 14.57 -22.80
CA PHE A 53 -24.85 13.19 -22.35
C PHE A 53 -26.27 12.70 -22.64
N GLU A 54 -26.40 11.56 -23.34
CA GLU A 54 -27.69 10.93 -23.62
C GLU A 54 -27.92 9.75 -22.68
N MET A 55 -29.14 9.67 -22.12
CA MET A 55 -29.60 8.47 -21.42
C MET A 55 -30.24 7.51 -22.42
N THR A 56 -29.75 6.29 -22.46
CA THR A 56 -30.34 5.23 -23.28
C THR A 56 -31.45 4.51 -22.49
N THR A 57 -32.58 4.24 -23.13
CA THR A 57 -33.75 3.57 -22.51
C THR A 57 -33.90 2.10 -22.92
N SER A 58 -33.00 1.58 -23.75
CA SER A 58 -33.02 0.20 -24.24
C SER A 58 -31.61 -0.43 -24.21
N GLY A 59 -31.51 -1.65 -23.65
CA GLY A 59 -30.28 -2.45 -23.61
C GLY A 59 -29.98 -3.07 -22.24
N ARG A 60 -29.06 -4.06 -22.19
CA ARG A 60 -28.42 -4.47 -20.95
C ARG A 60 -27.33 -3.44 -20.63
N HIS A 61 -27.55 -2.60 -19.63
CA HIS A 61 -26.52 -1.70 -19.14
C HIS A 61 -25.64 -2.45 -18.13
N TYR A 62 -24.35 -2.54 -18.40
CA TYR A 62 -23.37 -2.90 -17.37
C TYR A 62 -23.17 -1.65 -16.51
N GLY A 63 -23.14 -1.82 -15.19
CA GLY A 63 -22.99 -0.71 -14.26
C GLY A 63 -21.74 0.12 -14.55
N LYS A 64 -21.85 1.45 -14.67
CA LYS A 64 -20.68 2.35 -14.84
C LYS A 64 -19.63 2.20 -13.73
N GLN A 65 -20.04 1.66 -12.58
CA GLN A 65 -19.22 1.33 -11.43
C GLN A 65 -18.22 0.20 -11.69
N ILE A 66 -18.44 -0.67 -12.67
CA ILE A 66 -17.50 -1.75 -13.04
C ILE A 66 -16.69 -1.43 -14.31
N GLU A 67 -16.87 -0.23 -14.87
CA GLU A 67 -16.15 0.20 -16.06
C GLU A 67 -14.68 0.49 -15.72
N LYS A 68 -13.76 0.01 -16.57
CA LYS A 68 -12.32 0.14 -16.32
C LYS A 68 -11.84 1.56 -16.50
N ASN A 69 -10.96 2.00 -15.61
CA ASN A 69 -10.26 3.28 -15.67
C ASN A 69 -11.18 4.51 -15.84
N LEU A 70 -12.39 4.46 -15.27
CA LEU A 70 -13.35 5.55 -15.40
C LEU A 70 -13.13 6.59 -14.30
N THR A 71 -12.95 7.85 -14.68
CA THR A 71 -12.79 8.97 -13.74
C THR A 71 -14.04 9.84 -13.71
N VAL A 72 -14.55 10.08 -12.51
CA VAL A 72 -15.76 10.88 -12.25
C VAL A 72 -15.42 12.05 -11.35
N TYR A 73 -15.89 13.23 -11.71
CA TYR A 73 -15.83 14.42 -10.89
C TYR A 73 -17.10 14.55 -10.08
N PHE A 74 -16.95 14.69 -8.77
CA PHE A 74 -18.00 15.06 -7.85
C PHE A 74 -17.73 16.45 -7.30
N ARG A 75 -18.76 17.28 -7.15
CA ARG A 75 -18.62 18.59 -6.52
C ARG A 75 -19.81 18.98 -5.67
N ALA A 76 -19.57 19.78 -4.65
CA ALA A 76 -20.61 20.44 -3.86
C ALA A 76 -20.24 21.90 -3.65
N ILE A 77 -21.23 22.78 -3.73
CA ILE A 77 -21.08 24.18 -3.32
C ILE A 77 -21.61 24.31 -1.89
N VAL A 78 -20.80 24.87 -1.00
CA VAL A 78 -21.10 25.03 0.41
C VAL A 78 -20.92 26.50 0.79
N ASP A 79 -21.90 27.06 1.49
CA ASP A 79 -21.76 28.39 2.10
C ASP A 79 -20.92 28.28 3.38
N GLY A 80 -19.76 28.91 3.38
CA GLY A 80 -18.80 28.95 4.48
C GLY A 80 -19.15 29.95 5.58
N THR A 81 -20.26 30.68 5.44
CA THR A 81 -20.70 31.70 6.41
C THR A 81 -21.22 31.06 7.70
N ASP A 82 -20.80 31.62 8.85
CA ASP A 82 -21.24 31.23 10.21
C ASP A 82 -21.04 29.74 10.59
N LEU A 83 -20.13 29.03 9.90
CA LEU A 83 -19.81 27.64 10.22
C LEU A 83 -18.88 27.52 11.44
N GLN A 84 -19.19 26.58 12.34
CA GLN A 84 -18.41 26.40 13.57
C GLN A 84 -17.30 25.36 13.41
N ASN A 85 -17.66 24.15 13.00
CA ASN A 85 -16.78 22.98 12.87
C ASN A 85 -17.16 22.17 11.61
N PRO A 86 -17.00 22.74 10.40
CA PRO A 86 -17.31 22.01 9.18
C PRO A 86 -16.33 20.85 8.98
N LEU A 87 -16.89 19.64 8.80
CA LEU A 87 -16.15 18.39 8.67
C LEU A 87 -16.66 17.62 7.45
N LEU A 88 -15.75 17.30 6.53
CA LEU A 88 -16.00 16.39 5.42
C LEU A 88 -15.58 14.98 5.83
N ARG A 89 -16.50 14.03 5.70
CA ARG A 89 -16.19 12.60 5.74
C ARG A 89 -16.34 12.04 4.34
N LEU A 90 -15.40 11.20 3.91
CA LEU A 90 -15.52 10.52 2.62
C LEU A 90 -14.77 9.20 2.56
N THR A 91 -15.24 8.33 1.68
CA THR A 91 -14.54 7.15 1.19
C THR A 91 -14.94 6.88 -0.25
N ALA A 92 -14.10 6.16 -0.99
CA ALA A 92 -14.34 5.83 -2.38
C ALA A 92 -13.82 4.43 -2.73
N SER A 93 -14.13 3.97 -3.95
CA SER A 93 -13.36 2.96 -4.66
C SER A 93 -13.17 3.45 -6.10
N SER A 94 -11.97 3.47 -6.67
CA SER A 94 -10.71 2.95 -6.12
C SER A 94 -9.92 4.02 -5.34
N ASN A 95 -9.65 5.19 -5.95
CA ASN A 95 -8.94 6.31 -5.34
C ASN A 95 -9.69 7.64 -5.57
N TYR A 96 -9.48 8.61 -4.69
CA TYR A 96 -9.95 9.98 -4.83
C TYR A 96 -8.82 11.01 -4.65
N ARG A 97 -8.97 12.17 -5.31
CA ARG A 97 -8.23 13.41 -5.05
C ARG A 97 -9.22 14.50 -4.65
N LEU A 98 -8.97 15.14 -3.51
CA LEU A 98 -9.83 16.15 -2.91
C LEU A 98 -9.20 17.54 -3.02
N SER A 99 -10.00 18.50 -3.47
CA SER A 99 -9.64 19.91 -3.52
C SER A 99 -10.74 20.78 -2.92
N VAL A 100 -10.35 21.91 -2.32
CA VAL A 100 -11.24 22.95 -1.81
C VAL A 100 -10.87 24.26 -2.46
N ASN A 101 -11.83 24.90 -3.13
CA ASN A 101 -11.61 26.15 -3.88
C ASN A 101 -10.45 26.07 -4.89
N GLY A 102 -10.30 24.91 -5.55
CA GLY A 102 -9.24 24.65 -6.53
C GLY A 102 -7.89 24.24 -5.93
N GLU A 103 -7.73 24.32 -4.61
CA GLU A 103 -6.50 23.95 -3.91
C GLU A 103 -6.54 22.50 -3.43
N PHE A 104 -5.45 21.76 -3.66
CA PHE A 104 -5.30 20.38 -3.21
C PHE A 104 -5.40 20.29 -1.68
N LEU A 105 -6.19 19.33 -1.18
CA LEU A 105 -6.32 19.06 0.25
C LEU A 105 -5.87 17.65 0.63
N GLY A 106 -6.16 16.64 -0.20
CA GLY A 106 -5.81 15.26 0.15
C GLY A 106 -6.04 14.25 -0.96
N HIS A 107 -5.56 13.04 -0.73
CA HIS A 107 -5.70 11.88 -1.62
C HIS A 107 -5.93 10.62 -0.77
N GLY A 108 -6.81 9.74 -1.22
CA GLY A 108 -7.15 8.53 -0.50
C GLY A 108 -8.10 7.63 -1.31
N PRO A 109 -8.92 6.78 -0.66
CA PRO A 109 -8.84 6.48 0.77
C PRO A 109 -7.59 5.64 1.10
N CYS A 110 -7.37 5.32 2.37
CA CYS A 110 -6.46 4.22 2.69
C CYS A 110 -6.96 2.91 2.06
N VAL A 111 -6.05 2.07 1.58
CA VAL A 111 -6.40 0.74 1.07
C VAL A 111 -7.03 -0.09 2.19
N ALA A 112 -7.97 -0.96 1.85
CA ALA A 112 -8.67 -1.82 2.80
C ALA A 112 -9.04 -3.17 2.16
N ALA A 113 -9.34 -4.15 3.00
CA ALA A 113 -9.79 -5.47 2.57
C ALA A 113 -11.06 -5.43 1.71
N HIS A 114 -11.31 -6.50 0.94
CA HIS A 114 -12.49 -6.64 0.08
C HIS A 114 -13.80 -6.34 0.84
N ASN A 115 -14.63 -5.46 0.28
CA ASN A 115 -15.89 -4.99 0.87
C ASN A 115 -15.77 -4.14 2.15
N TYR A 116 -14.55 -3.80 2.59
CA TYR A 116 -14.29 -2.86 3.68
C TYR A 116 -13.66 -1.58 3.14
N TYR A 117 -13.97 -0.44 3.77
CA TYR A 117 -13.60 0.87 3.25
C TYR A 117 -13.22 1.80 4.39
N ARG A 118 -11.99 2.34 4.35
CA ARG A 118 -11.49 3.28 5.35
C ARG A 118 -12.05 4.68 5.07
N VAL A 119 -12.69 5.27 6.08
CA VAL A 119 -13.27 6.61 5.99
C VAL A 119 -12.25 7.65 6.41
N ASP A 120 -12.05 8.66 5.56
CA ASP A 120 -11.24 9.83 5.85
C ASP A 120 -12.13 10.97 6.37
N GLU A 121 -11.60 11.75 7.32
CA GLU A 121 -12.24 12.92 7.91
C GLU A 121 -11.34 14.16 7.77
N TYR A 122 -11.82 15.19 7.07
CA TYR A 122 -11.11 16.44 6.84
C TYR A 122 -11.83 17.62 7.50
N GLU A 123 -11.16 18.28 8.44
CA GLU A 123 -11.61 19.57 8.98
C GLU A 123 -11.50 20.65 7.89
N LEU A 124 -12.61 21.32 7.62
CA LEU A 124 -12.68 22.31 6.53
C LEU A 124 -12.61 23.75 7.02
N LYS A 125 -12.63 23.99 8.34
CA LYS A 125 -12.78 25.35 8.92
C LYS A 125 -11.78 26.36 8.37
N GLU A 126 -10.51 25.96 8.28
CA GLU A 126 -9.42 26.82 7.79
C GLU A 126 -9.27 26.81 6.25
N LYS A 127 -10.11 26.04 5.55
CA LYS A 127 -10.08 25.88 4.09
C LYS A 127 -11.23 26.60 3.39
N LEU A 128 -12.31 26.89 4.13
CA LEU A 128 -13.46 27.62 3.64
C LEU A 128 -13.31 29.13 3.89
N THR A 129 -13.79 29.94 2.97
CA THR A 129 -13.96 31.38 3.14
C THR A 129 -15.44 31.73 3.37
N PRO A 130 -15.78 32.90 3.93
CA PRO A 130 -17.18 33.35 3.97
C PRO A 130 -17.82 33.38 2.56
N GLY A 131 -19.08 32.96 2.45
CA GLY A 131 -19.79 32.82 1.17
C GLY A 131 -19.58 31.47 0.47
N GLU A 132 -19.79 31.43 -0.84
CA GLU A 132 -19.73 30.19 -1.62
C GLU A 132 -18.32 29.61 -1.72
N ASN A 133 -18.18 28.33 -1.38
CA ASN A 133 -16.99 27.52 -1.54
C ASN A 133 -17.31 26.30 -2.38
N ILE A 134 -16.32 25.78 -3.09
CA ILE A 134 -16.46 24.55 -3.85
C ILE A 134 -15.59 23.44 -3.27
N ILE A 135 -16.22 22.30 -3.03
CA ILE A 135 -15.57 21.05 -2.67
C ILE A 135 -15.58 20.17 -3.91
N ALA A 136 -14.40 19.81 -4.39
CA ALA A 136 -14.21 19.06 -5.61
C ALA A 136 -13.51 17.72 -5.29
N ILE A 137 -14.09 16.61 -5.75
CA ILE A 137 -13.59 15.26 -5.51
C ILE A 137 -13.50 14.56 -6.86
N GLU A 138 -12.29 14.31 -7.31
CA GLU A 138 -12.01 13.46 -8.47
C GLU A 138 -11.90 12.01 -7.99
N VAL A 139 -12.68 11.10 -8.55
CA VAL A 139 -12.70 9.68 -8.15
C VAL A 139 -12.42 8.80 -9.37
N THR A 140 -11.44 7.90 -9.25
CA THR A 140 -11.10 6.94 -10.31
C THR A 140 -11.47 5.52 -9.92
N GLY A 141 -12.29 4.87 -10.75
CA GLY A 141 -12.58 3.44 -10.67
C GLY A 141 -11.70 2.64 -11.64
N TYR A 142 -10.73 1.91 -11.13
CA TYR A 142 -9.81 1.15 -12.00
C TYR A 142 -10.38 -0.17 -12.49
N ASN A 143 -11.11 -0.90 -11.64
CA ASN A 143 -11.84 -2.13 -11.99
C ASN A 143 -11.00 -3.17 -12.75
N ILE A 144 -9.76 -3.38 -12.29
CA ILE A 144 -8.83 -4.38 -12.84
C ILE A 144 -8.07 -5.07 -11.71
N TYR A 145 -7.81 -6.37 -11.86
CA TYR A 145 -6.93 -7.11 -10.95
C TYR A 145 -5.52 -6.53 -10.95
N ASN A 146 -5.00 -6.28 -9.75
CA ASN A 146 -3.65 -5.76 -9.53
C ASN A 146 -3.25 -6.03 -8.05
N TYR A 147 -2.04 -5.64 -7.64
CA TYR A 147 -1.53 -5.85 -6.27
C TYR A 147 -1.56 -4.60 -5.38
N TYR A 148 -1.80 -3.43 -5.96
CA TYR A 148 -1.86 -2.16 -5.25
C TYR A 148 -3.26 -1.87 -4.67
N LEU A 149 -4.31 -2.16 -5.43
CA LEU A 149 -5.70 -1.86 -5.14
C LEU A 149 -6.59 -3.07 -5.44
N ILE A 150 -7.74 -3.15 -4.78
CA ILE A 150 -8.72 -4.21 -5.02
C ILE A 150 -9.56 -3.92 -6.27
N ASN A 151 -9.78 -4.94 -7.08
CA ASN A 151 -10.77 -4.95 -8.16
C ASN A 151 -12.20 -5.08 -7.61
N GLN A 152 -12.85 -3.95 -7.35
CA GLN A 152 -14.22 -3.91 -6.85
C GLN A 152 -14.97 -2.68 -7.39
N PRO A 153 -16.32 -2.74 -7.46
CA PRO A 153 -17.12 -1.66 -8.03
C PRO A 153 -16.82 -0.28 -7.43
N ALA A 154 -16.65 0.69 -8.31
CA ALA A 154 -16.39 2.08 -7.97
C ALA A 154 -17.60 2.75 -7.31
N PHE A 155 -17.31 3.67 -6.39
CA PHE A 155 -18.31 4.50 -5.74
C PHE A 155 -17.67 5.71 -5.05
N LEU A 156 -18.49 6.70 -4.69
CA LEU A 156 -18.19 7.71 -3.69
C LEU A 156 -19.25 7.67 -2.60
N GLN A 157 -18.84 7.79 -1.33
CA GLN A 157 -19.72 8.14 -0.23
C GLN A 157 -19.11 9.30 0.52
N ALA A 158 -19.77 10.46 0.51
CA ALA A 158 -19.24 11.69 1.11
C ALA A 158 -20.35 12.51 1.78
N GLU A 159 -20.02 13.11 2.92
CA GLU A 159 -20.90 13.99 3.68
C GLU A 159 -20.12 15.14 4.31
N ILE A 160 -20.67 16.35 4.21
CA ILE A 160 -20.16 17.54 4.87
C ILE A 160 -21.15 17.91 5.95
N THR A 161 -20.68 18.06 7.18
CA THR A 161 -21.50 18.43 8.33
C THR A 161 -20.90 19.61 9.09
N ASP A 162 -21.74 20.40 9.73
CA ASP A 162 -21.36 21.34 10.80
C ASP A 162 -22.21 21.01 12.03
N GLY A 163 -21.67 20.20 12.94
CA GLY A 163 -22.43 19.57 14.03
C GLY A 163 -23.54 18.65 13.51
N GLU A 164 -24.80 18.99 13.79
CA GLU A 164 -25.98 18.25 13.32
C GLU A 164 -26.46 18.68 11.94
N ARG A 165 -26.01 19.84 11.44
CA ARG A 165 -26.40 20.37 10.14
C ARG A 165 -25.64 19.65 9.04
N ILE A 166 -26.36 19.21 8.00
CA ILE A 166 -25.77 18.63 6.79
C ILE A 166 -25.64 19.73 5.74
N LEU A 167 -24.42 19.95 5.27
CA LEU A 167 -24.09 20.96 4.27
C LEU A 167 -24.09 20.40 2.85
N ALA A 168 -23.67 19.14 2.68
CA ALA A 168 -23.80 18.38 1.44
C ALA A 168 -23.70 16.87 1.71
N ALA A 169 -24.36 16.04 0.90
CA ALA A 169 -24.23 14.59 1.01
C ALA A 169 -24.40 13.88 -0.35
N THR A 170 -23.74 12.73 -0.52
CA THR A 170 -23.98 11.85 -1.68
C THR A 170 -25.34 11.16 -1.56
N LYS A 171 -26.24 11.41 -2.51
CA LYS A 171 -27.62 10.87 -2.58
C LYS A 171 -28.04 10.67 -4.03
N THR A 172 -29.13 9.91 -4.26
CA THR A 172 -29.67 9.66 -5.61
C THR A 172 -30.73 10.67 -6.04
N GLN A 173 -31.31 11.44 -5.11
CA GLN A 173 -32.30 12.48 -5.40
C GLN A 173 -32.09 13.67 -4.46
N ALA A 174 -32.44 14.86 -4.94
CA ALA A 174 -32.52 16.06 -4.13
C ALA A 174 -33.70 15.94 -3.14
N GLY A 175 -33.42 16.09 -1.85
CA GLY A 175 -34.42 16.40 -0.82
C GLY A 175 -34.20 17.83 -0.33
N ASP A 176 -34.44 18.11 0.95
CA ASP A 176 -34.16 19.44 1.54
C ASP A 176 -32.66 19.74 1.70
N ASP A 177 -31.78 18.72 1.70
CA ASP A 177 -30.34 18.92 1.87
C ASP A 177 -29.61 19.05 0.51
N PRO A 178 -28.59 19.91 0.39
CA PRO A 178 -27.75 20.00 -0.82
C PRO A 178 -27.05 18.68 -1.16
N LEU A 179 -26.89 18.38 -2.44
CA LEU A 179 -26.27 17.14 -2.93
C LEU A 179 -24.91 17.40 -3.62
N PHE A 180 -24.06 16.37 -3.62
CA PHE A 180 -22.95 16.31 -4.56
C PHE A 180 -23.47 16.12 -5.98
N GLN A 181 -23.07 16.99 -6.89
CA GLN A 181 -23.26 16.85 -8.33
C GLN A 181 -22.11 16.05 -8.93
N ALA A 182 -22.33 15.36 -10.05
CA ALA A 182 -21.28 14.57 -10.69
C ALA A 182 -21.25 14.69 -12.21
N THR A 183 -20.07 14.57 -12.83
CA THR A 183 -19.88 14.47 -14.28
C THR A 183 -18.69 13.58 -14.62
N LEU A 184 -18.59 13.12 -15.86
CA LEU A 184 -17.43 12.39 -16.36
C LEU A 184 -16.24 13.33 -16.63
N LEU A 185 -15.04 12.88 -16.28
CA LEU A 185 -13.78 13.48 -16.72
C LEU A 185 -13.40 12.88 -18.08
N GLU A 186 -13.87 13.48 -19.17
CA GLU A 186 -13.57 13.01 -20.54
C GLU A 186 -12.16 13.41 -21.00
N GLN A 187 -11.56 14.39 -20.33
CA GLN A 187 -10.21 14.87 -20.61
C GLN A 187 -9.11 13.88 -20.19
N ARG A 188 -9.37 12.95 -19.26
CA ARG A 188 -8.45 11.84 -18.96
C ARG A 188 -8.78 10.66 -19.87
N VAL A 189 -7.84 10.28 -20.71
CA VAL A 189 -8.02 9.20 -21.68
C VAL A 189 -8.13 7.87 -20.94
N GLN A 190 -9.26 7.21 -21.14
CA GLN A 190 -9.60 5.97 -20.45
C GLN A 190 -8.86 4.74 -21.01
N ASP A 191 -8.78 4.62 -22.33
CA ASP A 191 -8.14 3.49 -23.02
C ASP A 191 -6.63 3.74 -23.14
N VAL A 192 -5.89 3.23 -22.16
CA VAL A 192 -4.44 3.32 -22.03
C VAL A 192 -3.90 1.99 -21.47
N PRO A 193 -2.62 1.65 -21.68
CA PRO A 193 -2.05 0.45 -21.09
C PRO A 193 -1.94 0.55 -19.56
N THR A 194 -1.77 -0.61 -18.91
CA THR A 194 -1.44 -0.69 -17.50
C THR A 194 -0.02 -0.18 -17.25
N TYR A 195 0.21 0.49 -16.12
CA TYR A 195 1.53 0.95 -15.69
C TYR A 195 2.48 -0.22 -15.44
N SER A 196 2.04 -1.27 -14.77
CA SER A 196 2.78 -2.52 -14.57
C SER A 196 1.78 -3.68 -14.43
N PHE A 197 2.26 -4.90 -14.20
CA PHE A 197 1.36 -6.01 -13.85
C PHE A 197 0.68 -5.80 -12.48
N GLN A 198 1.35 -5.08 -11.57
CA GLN A 198 0.95 -4.91 -10.18
C GLN A 198 0.17 -3.61 -9.91
N ARG A 199 0.20 -2.65 -10.84
CA ARG A 199 -0.45 -1.34 -10.72
C ARG A 199 -1.45 -1.13 -11.85
N PRO A 200 -2.40 -0.19 -11.69
CA PRO A 200 -3.47 0.04 -12.66
C PRO A 200 -2.93 0.72 -13.93
N PHE A 201 -3.46 1.86 -14.35
CA PHE A 201 -3.21 2.44 -15.66
C PHE A 201 -2.15 3.52 -15.65
N ILE A 202 -1.46 3.72 -16.77
CA ILE A 202 -0.73 4.98 -17.01
C ILE A 202 -1.72 6.15 -17.14
N GLU A 203 -1.22 7.36 -17.28
CA GLU A 203 -2.06 8.53 -17.48
C GLU A 203 -1.83 9.17 -18.85
N SER A 204 -2.93 9.58 -19.48
CA SER A 204 -2.92 10.35 -20.72
C SER A 204 -4.06 11.35 -20.70
N TYR A 205 -3.80 12.57 -21.13
CA TYR A 205 -4.73 13.69 -20.99
C TYR A 205 -4.88 14.45 -22.30
N ARG A 206 -6.11 14.90 -22.59
CA ARG A 206 -6.46 15.83 -23.66
C ARG A 206 -7.11 17.05 -23.03
N LEU A 207 -6.34 18.13 -22.88
CA LEU A 207 -6.73 19.28 -22.07
C LEU A 207 -6.93 20.54 -22.93
N ASN A 208 -7.90 21.33 -22.51
CA ASN A 208 -8.05 22.72 -22.89
C ASN A 208 -8.00 23.60 -21.64
N SER A 209 -8.01 24.92 -21.83
CA SER A 209 -7.89 25.87 -20.72
C SER A 209 -9.02 25.78 -19.68
N ALA A 210 -10.18 25.21 -20.03
CA ALA A 210 -11.33 25.05 -19.14
C ALA A 210 -11.24 23.80 -18.23
N PHE A 211 -10.19 22.97 -18.32
CA PHE A 211 -10.14 21.67 -17.61
C PHE A 211 -10.25 21.76 -16.09
N LYS A 212 -9.94 22.91 -15.48
CA LYS A 212 -10.06 23.13 -14.01
C LYS A 212 -11.34 23.86 -13.61
N ASP A 213 -12.15 24.32 -14.55
CA ASP A 213 -13.32 25.16 -14.27
C ASP A 213 -14.35 24.45 -13.39
N TRP A 214 -14.40 23.11 -13.45
CA TRP A 214 -15.24 22.29 -12.57
C TRP A 214 -14.90 22.41 -11.08
N MET A 215 -13.67 22.81 -10.74
CA MET A 215 -13.18 23.06 -9.37
C MET A 215 -13.29 24.53 -8.94
N SER A 216 -13.98 25.37 -9.71
CA SER A 216 -14.24 26.78 -9.40
C SER A 216 -15.72 27.01 -9.07
N VAL A 217 -15.99 27.94 -8.15
CA VAL A 217 -17.37 28.39 -7.84
C VAL A 217 -18.03 29.03 -9.07
N LYS A 218 -17.25 29.79 -9.87
CA LYS A 218 -17.74 30.35 -11.14
C LYS A 218 -18.07 29.26 -12.16
N GLY A 219 -17.50 28.07 -11.97
CA GLY A 219 -17.82 26.84 -12.67
C GLY A 219 -17.40 26.83 -14.14
N ASP A 220 -17.49 25.63 -14.71
CA ASP A 220 -17.63 25.42 -16.14
C ASP A 220 -19.10 25.64 -16.53
N SER A 221 -19.38 26.56 -17.44
CA SER A 221 -20.74 26.80 -17.94
C SER A 221 -21.32 25.58 -18.69
N SER A 222 -20.47 24.62 -19.06
CA SER A 222 -20.83 23.34 -19.66
C SER A 222 -20.96 22.17 -18.67
N PHE A 223 -20.77 22.41 -17.35
CA PHE A 223 -20.94 21.35 -16.34
C PHE A 223 -22.39 20.84 -16.32
N GLN A 224 -22.59 19.61 -16.77
CA GLN A 224 -23.86 18.92 -16.75
C GLN A 224 -23.83 17.83 -15.67
N SER A 225 -24.59 18.01 -14.59
CA SER A 225 -24.71 16.97 -13.57
C SER A 225 -25.43 15.75 -14.14
N LEU A 226 -24.80 14.59 -14.01
CA LEU A 226 -25.36 13.28 -14.31
C LEU A 226 -26.22 12.79 -13.14
N GLN A 227 -27.19 11.91 -13.43
CA GLN A 227 -27.90 11.20 -12.35
C GLN A 227 -26.97 10.21 -11.67
N LEU A 228 -27.18 10.07 -10.36
CA LEU A 228 -26.46 9.15 -9.50
C LEU A 228 -27.33 7.95 -9.15
N GLU A 229 -26.75 6.75 -9.19
CA GLU A 229 -27.37 5.52 -8.72
C GLU A 229 -26.74 5.06 -7.39
N ARG A 230 -27.55 4.45 -6.53
CA ARG A 230 -27.07 3.87 -5.27
C ARG A 230 -26.30 2.59 -5.58
N THR A 231 -25.10 2.44 -5.00
CA THR A 231 -24.34 1.19 -5.05
C THR A 231 -24.61 0.32 -3.82
N ALA A 232 -24.05 -0.90 -3.79
CA ALA A 232 -24.21 -1.83 -2.67
C ALA A 232 -23.79 -1.20 -1.32
N HIS A 233 -24.25 -1.78 -0.21
CA HIS A 233 -23.79 -1.42 1.13
C HIS A 233 -22.26 -1.55 1.26
N LYS A 234 -21.65 -0.73 2.13
CA LYS A 234 -20.19 -0.66 2.33
C LYS A 234 -19.89 -0.88 3.81
N ASN A 235 -18.94 -1.77 4.13
CA ASN A 235 -18.51 -1.96 5.51
C ASN A 235 -17.47 -0.89 5.84
N LEU A 236 -17.87 0.12 6.60
CA LEU A 236 -17.03 1.28 6.87
C LEU A 236 -16.17 1.04 8.10
N ILE A 237 -14.89 1.39 8.02
CA ILE A 237 -13.92 1.26 9.12
C ILE A 237 -13.10 2.54 9.26
N PRO A 238 -12.51 2.83 10.43
CA PRO A 238 -11.71 4.04 10.62
C PRO A 238 -10.38 3.99 9.86
N ARG A 239 -9.87 5.17 9.44
CA ARG A 239 -8.54 5.32 8.80
C ARG A 239 -7.38 4.86 9.71
N ARG A 240 -7.42 5.22 11.00
CA ARG A 240 -6.41 5.02 12.08
C ARG A 240 -5.02 5.65 11.88
N VAL A 241 -4.50 5.71 10.66
CA VAL A 241 -3.17 6.28 10.36
C VAL A 241 -3.25 7.77 10.06
N LYS A 242 -2.14 8.48 10.23
CA LYS A 242 -2.05 9.91 9.91
C LYS A 242 -2.27 10.17 8.41
N TYR A 243 -2.62 11.41 8.11
CA TYR A 243 -2.63 11.87 6.73
C TYR A 243 -1.20 11.97 6.18
N PRO A 244 -0.99 11.68 4.89
CA PRO A 244 0.33 11.73 4.26
C PRO A 244 0.96 13.13 4.32
N ASP A 245 2.27 13.17 4.21
CA ASP A 245 3.03 14.39 3.97
C ASP A 245 2.93 14.75 2.48
N TYR A 246 2.31 15.89 2.20
CA TYR A 246 2.10 16.45 0.85
C TYR A 246 3.06 17.60 0.50
N THR A 247 4.18 17.73 1.21
CA THR A 247 5.15 18.80 0.92
C THR A 247 5.76 18.66 -0.48
N ILE A 248 5.95 19.80 -1.14
CA ILE A 248 6.47 19.87 -2.50
C ILE A 248 7.99 19.75 -2.48
N ARG A 249 8.53 18.75 -3.19
CA ARG A 249 9.96 18.67 -3.52
C ARG A 249 10.19 19.18 -4.94
N LYS A 250 11.24 19.96 -5.12
CA LYS A 250 11.71 20.46 -6.41
C LYS A 250 13.01 19.74 -6.79
N PRO A 251 13.35 19.63 -8.08
CA PRO A 251 14.63 19.09 -8.47
C PRO A 251 15.76 19.98 -7.96
N VAL A 252 16.88 19.35 -7.62
CA VAL A 252 18.10 20.00 -7.15
C VAL A 252 19.06 20.32 -8.31
N GLU A 253 18.82 19.74 -9.49
CA GLU A 253 19.68 19.86 -10.65
C GLU A 253 18.90 19.68 -11.96
N ASN A 254 19.20 20.50 -12.97
CA ASN A 254 18.81 20.27 -14.36
C ASN A 254 20.05 19.79 -15.12
N ARG A 255 20.00 18.57 -15.65
CA ARG A 255 21.14 17.86 -16.24
C ARG A 255 21.32 18.12 -17.74
N GLY A 256 20.52 19.01 -18.34
CA GLY A 256 20.38 19.10 -19.79
C GLY A 256 19.35 18.10 -20.32
N ASP A 257 19.00 18.21 -21.60
CA ASP A 257 17.99 17.38 -22.29
C ASP A 257 16.65 17.26 -21.55
N SER A 258 16.30 18.33 -20.81
CA SER A 258 15.11 18.40 -19.96
C SER A 258 15.01 17.28 -18.93
N VAL A 259 16.15 16.76 -18.45
CA VAL A 259 16.24 15.79 -17.36
C VAL A 259 16.52 16.52 -16.04
N TYR A 260 15.63 16.33 -15.08
CA TYR A 260 15.65 16.93 -13.76
C TYR A 260 15.94 15.88 -12.71
N ARG A 261 16.92 16.14 -11.84
CA ARG A 261 17.29 15.23 -10.73
C ARG A 261 16.81 15.78 -9.40
N PHE A 262 16.19 14.92 -8.59
CA PHE A 262 15.78 15.19 -7.22
C PHE A 262 16.86 14.75 -6.22
N GLU A 263 16.80 15.28 -4.99
CA GLU A 263 17.80 14.98 -3.95
C GLU A 263 17.92 13.46 -3.71
N CYS A 264 16.78 12.77 -3.69
CA CYS A 264 16.66 11.33 -3.51
C CYS A 264 15.45 10.81 -4.29
N ASN A 265 15.32 9.47 -4.36
CA ASN A 265 14.06 8.84 -4.74
C ASN A 265 12.92 9.45 -3.92
N SER A 266 11.93 9.98 -4.62
CA SER A 266 10.79 10.67 -4.05
C SER A 266 9.51 10.09 -4.64
N THR A 267 8.51 9.88 -3.78
CA THR A 267 7.22 9.30 -4.15
C THR A 267 6.12 10.34 -4.01
N GLY A 268 5.26 10.46 -5.02
CA GLY A 268 4.20 11.45 -5.03
C GLY A 268 3.65 11.79 -6.40
N PHE A 269 2.95 12.90 -6.49
CA PHE A 269 2.31 13.36 -7.72
C PHE A 269 3.26 14.26 -8.52
N ILE A 270 3.52 13.90 -9.77
CA ILE A 270 4.46 14.61 -10.65
C ILE A 270 3.73 15.83 -11.20
N GLY A 271 4.29 17.02 -11.01
CA GLY A 271 3.70 18.25 -11.50
C GLY A 271 4.64 19.14 -12.30
N ILE A 272 4.06 19.90 -13.22
CA ILE A 272 4.72 20.89 -14.07
C ILE A 272 3.78 22.08 -14.32
N GLU A 273 4.35 23.23 -14.65
CA GLU A 273 3.63 24.37 -15.22
C GLU A 273 3.94 24.47 -16.70
N VAL A 274 2.92 24.73 -17.52
CA VAL A 274 3.05 24.80 -18.98
C VAL A 274 2.35 26.05 -19.50
N ASN A 275 3.06 26.83 -20.33
CA ASN A 275 2.46 27.84 -21.19
C ASN A 275 2.59 27.37 -22.64
N ALA A 276 1.51 26.81 -23.19
CA ALA A 276 1.45 26.31 -24.56
C ALA A 276 0.99 27.43 -25.50
N THR A 277 1.83 27.80 -26.47
CA THR A 277 1.51 28.84 -27.47
C THR A 277 0.87 28.27 -28.72
N THR A 278 1.04 26.97 -28.97
CA THR A 278 0.37 26.20 -30.02
C THR A 278 -0.25 24.94 -29.41
N PRO A 279 -1.11 24.20 -30.14
CA PRO A 279 -1.38 22.81 -29.80
C PRO A 279 -0.05 22.07 -29.55
N THR A 280 0.07 21.40 -28.41
CA THR A 280 1.34 20.87 -27.91
C THR A 280 1.16 19.49 -27.32
N LYS A 281 2.07 18.57 -27.65
CA LYS A 281 2.16 17.26 -27.01
C LYS A 281 3.40 17.18 -26.12
N ILE A 282 3.21 16.76 -24.88
CA ILE A 282 4.27 16.60 -23.87
C ILE A 282 4.25 15.17 -23.36
N THR A 283 5.41 14.55 -23.32
CA THR A 283 5.64 13.29 -22.59
C THR A 283 6.46 13.56 -21.34
N LEU A 284 5.94 13.17 -20.19
CA LEU A 284 6.74 13.00 -18.98
C LEU A 284 7.19 11.56 -18.88
N SER A 285 8.46 11.34 -18.56
CA SER A 285 9.02 10.02 -18.29
C SER A 285 9.93 10.06 -17.09
N TRP A 286 10.05 8.97 -16.33
CA TRP A 286 10.85 8.95 -15.11
C TRP A 286 11.46 7.59 -14.79
N ASP A 287 12.47 7.60 -13.93
CA ASP A 287 13.05 6.43 -13.30
C ASP A 287 13.72 6.82 -11.96
N GLU A 288 13.99 5.81 -11.13
CA GLU A 288 14.73 5.93 -9.88
C GLU A 288 16.24 6.03 -10.11
N ILE A 289 16.75 5.49 -11.22
CA ILE A 289 18.16 5.49 -11.58
C ILE A 289 18.36 5.85 -13.05
N LEU A 290 19.60 6.16 -13.40
CA LEU A 290 20.06 6.21 -14.79
C LEU A 290 20.86 4.94 -15.08
N ASN A 291 20.91 4.52 -16.35
CA ASN A 291 21.82 3.45 -16.75
C ASN A 291 23.29 3.91 -16.73
N ASP A 292 24.22 2.99 -17.03
CA ASP A 292 25.67 3.28 -17.04
C ASP A 292 26.08 4.39 -18.02
N GLN A 293 25.25 4.70 -19.01
CA GLN A 293 25.45 5.80 -19.96
C GLN A 293 24.79 7.11 -19.52
N GLY A 294 24.19 7.16 -18.32
CA GLY A 294 23.48 8.33 -17.81
C GLY A 294 22.12 8.58 -18.46
N VAL A 295 21.54 7.57 -19.11
CA VAL A 295 20.26 7.66 -19.82
C VAL A 295 19.13 7.06 -18.98
N LEU A 296 17.98 7.73 -19.02
CA LEU A 296 16.75 7.30 -18.36
C LEU A 296 16.14 6.08 -19.08
N ASN A 297 15.76 5.04 -18.34
CA ASN A 297 15.01 3.90 -18.88
C ASN A 297 13.61 3.83 -18.26
N PRO A 298 12.60 4.47 -18.88
CA PRO A 298 11.24 4.52 -18.34
C PRO A 298 10.50 3.17 -18.43
N GLN A 299 11.13 2.13 -18.98
CA GLN A 299 10.59 0.76 -19.06
C GLN A 299 11.31 -0.23 -18.14
N ARG A 300 12.23 0.25 -17.29
CA ARG A 300 12.90 -0.59 -16.30
C ARG A 300 11.88 -1.21 -15.34
N LEU A 301 12.17 -2.41 -14.84
CA LEU A 301 11.29 -3.15 -13.92
C LEU A 301 9.91 -3.53 -14.49
N ASN A 302 9.78 -3.63 -15.82
CA ASN A 302 8.52 -3.93 -16.50
C ASN A 302 7.39 -2.92 -16.17
N ALA A 303 7.76 -1.66 -15.91
CA ALA A 303 6.83 -0.57 -15.74
C ALA A 303 6.74 0.30 -17.01
N LEU A 304 5.67 1.06 -17.19
CA LEU A 304 5.50 2.07 -18.24
C LEU A 304 5.49 3.46 -17.60
N SER A 305 6.66 3.96 -17.23
CA SER A 305 6.85 5.26 -16.57
C SER A 305 6.70 6.43 -17.52
N TYR A 306 5.46 6.65 -17.98
CA TYR A 306 5.05 7.73 -18.86
C TYR A 306 3.74 8.39 -18.44
N ILE A 307 3.65 9.71 -18.65
CA ILE A 307 2.40 10.45 -18.70
C ILE A 307 2.38 11.26 -19.99
N TYR A 308 1.25 11.22 -20.70
CA TYR A 308 1.07 11.97 -21.95
C TYR A 308 0.09 13.13 -21.76
N TYR A 309 0.43 14.29 -22.32
CA TYR A 309 -0.44 15.46 -22.37
C TYR A 309 -0.58 15.95 -23.80
N ASP A 310 -1.81 16.07 -24.27
CA ASP A 310 -2.20 16.75 -25.51
C ASP A 310 -2.95 18.03 -25.10
N LEU A 311 -2.35 19.18 -25.38
CA LEU A 311 -2.76 20.48 -24.83
C LEU A 311 -3.18 21.43 -25.96
N GLU A 312 -4.36 22.03 -25.85
CA GLU A 312 -4.69 23.25 -26.60
C GLU A 312 -3.84 24.44 -26.10
N PRO A 313 -3.71 25.54 -26.89
CA PRO A 313 -3.04 26.75 -26.41
C PRO A 313 -3.63 27.25 -25.08
N GLY A 314 -2.76 27.57 -24.13
CA GLY A 314 -3.20 27.97 -22.79
C GLY A 314 -2.12 27.84 -21.72
N ILE A 315 -2.50 28.20 -20.49
CA ILE A 315 -1.66 28.08 -19.30
C ILE A 315 -2.22 26.97 -18.42
N TYR A 316 -1.36 26.02 -18.06
CA TYR A 316 -1.72 24.82 -17.32
C TYR A 316 -0.82 24.65 -16.10
N THR A 317 -1.43 24.26 -14.99
CA THR A 317 -0.71 23.64 -13.86
C THR A 317 -1.15 22.19 -13.82
N LEU A 318 -0.25 21.31 -14.26
CA LEU A 318 -0.48 19.88 -14.42
C LEU A 318 0.08 19.13 -13.21
N GLU A 319 -0.63 18.11 -12.76
CA GLU A 319 -0.21 17.24 -11.67
C GLU A 319 -0.84 15.85 -11.88
N SER A 320 -0.03 14.80 -11.82
CA SER A 320 -0.51 13.41 -11.99
C SER A 320 -1.56 13.05 -10.94
N PHE A 321 -2.50 12.18 -11.32
CA PHE A 321 -3.48 11.62 -10.39
C PHE A 321 -2.87 10.48 -9.58
N GLU A 322 -2.12 9.58 -10.20
CA GLU A 322 -1.45 8.49 -9.50
C GLU A 322 -0.13 8.95 -8.88
N PRO A 323 0.26 8.38 -7.72
CA PRO A 323 1.58 8.60 -7.17
C PRO A 323 2.62 7.76 -7.92
N TYR A 324 3.75 8.37 -8.27
CA TYR A 324 4.90 7.73 -8.90
C TYR A 324 6.16 7.95 -8.07
N THR A 325 7.17 7.10 -8.26
CA THR A 325 8.47 7.22 -7.59
C THR A 325 9.55 7.53 -8.61
N LEU A 326 10.37 8.53 -8.32
CA LEU A 326 11.48 8.91 -9.20
C LEU A 326 12.60 9.60 -8.42
N GLN A 327 13.81 9.48 -8.94
CA GLN A 327 14.86 10.46 -8.69
C GLN A 327 15.11 11.32 -9.94
N TYR A 328 14.79 10.80 -11.13
CA TYR A 328 15.02 11.47 -12.40
C TYR A 328 13.70 11.61 -13.16
N LEU A 329 13.36 12.84 -13.55
CA LEU A 329 12.20 13.19 -14.37
C LEU A 329 12.69 13.79 -15.68
N GLN A 330 12.23 13.27 -16.81
CA GLN A 330 12.42 13.88 -18.11
C GLN A 330 11.11 14.50 -18.60
N VAL A 331 11.20 15.73 -19.11
CA VAL A 331 10.08 16.45 -19.73
C VAL A 331 10.39 16.62 -21.21
N LYS A 332 9.68 15.91 -22.08
CA LYS A 332 9.87 15.98 -23.53
C LYS A 332 8.71 16.71 -24.19
N ILE A 333 9.02 17.71 -25.01
CA ILE A 333 8.05 18.34 -25.93
C ILE A 333 8.13 17.54 -27.23
N ASP A 334 7.10 16.77 -27.55
CA ASP A 334 7.07 15.93 -28.73
C ASP A 334 6.61 16.70 -29.97
N GLU A 335 5.62 17.57 -29.80
CA GLU A 335 5.05 18.43 -30.85
C GLU A 335 4.64 19.79 -30.28
N GLY A 336 4.65 20.83 -31.12
CA GLY A 336 4.20 22.17 -30.75
C GLY A 336 5.26 23.05 -30.08
N SER A 337 4.81 24.16 -29.53
CA SER A 337 5.64 25.15 -28.83
C SER A 337 5.03 25.48 -27.48
N CYS A 338 5.80 25.26 -26.43
CA CYS A 338 5.43 25.63 -25.07
C CYS A 338 6.66 26.01 -24.23
N LYS A 339 6.40 26.67 -23.12
CA LYS A 339 7.37 26.85 -22.04
C LYS A 339 6.94 25.98 -20.87
N VAL A 340 7.78 25.02 -20.49
CA VAL A 340 7.60 24.24 -19.26
C VAL A 340 8.43 24.86 -18.14
N THR A 341 7.82 25.05 -16.97
CA THR A 341 8.47 25.55 -15.76
C THR A 341 8.11 24.70 -14.55
N SER A 342 8.87 24.91 -13.48
CA SER A 342 8.52 24.42 -12.14
C SER A 342 8.21 22.91 -12.09
N PRO A 343 9.07 22.00 -12.60
CA PRO A 343 8.89 20.59 -12.30
C PRO A 343 8.97 20.35 -10.79
N TYR A 344 8.06 19.53 -10.26
CA TYR A 344 8.02 19.18 -8.86
C TYR A 344 7.40 17.81 -8.63
N ILE A 345 7.54 17.31 -7.40
CA ILE A 345 6.76 16.19 -6.90
C ILE A 345 6.07 16.61 -5.59
N ARG A 346 4.75 16.53 -5.55
CA ARG A 346 3.98 16.64 -4.30
C ARG A 346 4.09 15.31 -3.60
N GLN A 347 4.77 15.27 -2.46
CA GLN A 347 5.00 14.01 -1.78
C GLN A 347 3.68 13.28 -1.45
N TYR A 348 3.73 11.96 -1.43
CA TYR A 348 2.65 11.09 -0.95
C TYR A 348 3.27 9.97 -0.14
N VAL A 349 3.66 10.31 1.08
CA VAL A 349 4.51 9.50 1.95
C VAL A 349 4.05 9.61 3.40
N ASN A 350 4.51 8.70 4.25
CA ASN A 350 4.21 8.72 5.68
C ASN A 350 4.66 10.04 6.33
N SER A 351 3.78 10.67 7.10
CA SER A 351 4.12 11.85 7.91
C SER A 351 4.58 11.48 9.34
N ASP A 352 4.35 10.24 9.78
CA ASP A 352 4.57 9.79 11.15
C ASP A 352 5.95 9.13 11.34
N ILE A 353 7.04 9.90 11.15
CA ILE A 353 8.42 9.35 11.14
C ILE A 353 9.38 10.01 12.15
N SER A 354 8.89 10.87 13.03
CA SER A 354 9.72 11.88 13.70
C SER A 354 10.27 11.53 15.08
N ARG A 355 10.24 10.26 15.52
CA ARG A 355 10.67 9.90 16.89
C ARG A 355 12.12 9.47 17.01
N ALA A 356 12.69 8.82 16.00
CA ALA A 356 14.06 8.30 16.08
C ALA A 356 15.09 9.28 15.49
N PHE A 357 16.21 9.42 16.19
CA PHE A 357 17.39 10.15 15.72
C PHE A 357 18.62 9.27 15.90
N PHE A 358 19.52 9.29 14.91
CA PHE A 358 20.77 8.55 14.95
C PHE A 358 21.89 9.44 14.40
N ASN A 359 23.06 9.40 15.07
CA ASN A 359 24.26 10.04 14.60
C ASN A 359 25.50 9.26 15.08
N SER A 360 26.43 9.04 14.16
CA SER A 360 27.73 8.39 14.38
C SER A 360 28.85 9.31 13.90
N SER A 361 30.08 9.07 14.39
CA SER A 361 31.29 9.67 13.81
C SER A 361 31.60 9.15 12.40
N ASP A 362 31.05 7.99 12.03
CA ASP A 362 31.13 7.48 10.67
C ASP A 362 29.99 8.05 9.81
N SER A 363 30.36 8.93 8.88
CA SER A 363 29.42 9.57 7.95
C SER A 363 28.72 8.59 7.00
N ALA A 364 29.29 7.42 6.72
CA ALA A 364 28.67 6.40 5.88
C ALA A 364 27.46 5.78 6.57
N ILE A 365 27.57 5.47 7.87
CA ILE A 365 26.46 4.94 8.67
C ILE A 365 25.33 5.96 8.78
N ASN A 366 25.66 7.26 8.93
CA ASN A 366 24.67 8.33 8.95
C ASN A 366 23.88 8.40 7.62
N LYS A 367 24.55 8.18 6.48
CA LYS A 367 23.88 8.12 5.16
C LYS A 367 22.96 6.91 5.05
N ILE A 368 23.38 5.74 5.55
CA ILE A 368 22.54 4.52 5.59
C ILE A 368 21.29 4.78 6.43
N PHE A 369 21.42 5.39 7.61
CA PHE A 369 20.27 5.74 8.44
C PHE A 369 19.31 6.71 7.74
N LYS A 370 19.83 7.80 7.12
CA LYS A 370 19.01 8.74 6.35
C LYS A 370 18.26 8.03 5.22
N ALA A 371 18.93 7.14 4.49
CA ALA A 371 18.30 6.35 3.43
C ALA A 371 17.23 5.41 3.98
N ALA A 372 17.48 4.72 5.09
CA ALA A 372 16.50 3.83 5.73
C ALA A 372 15.23 4.57 6.17
N VAL A 373 15.37 5.76 6.75
CA VAL A 373 14.22 6.61 7.12
C VAL A 373 13.44 7.04 5.88
N GLU A 374 14.12 7.47 4.82
CA GLU A 374 13.47 7.89 3.57
C GLU A 374 12.78 6.72 2.85
N THR A 375 13.36 5.52 2.90
CA THR A 375 12.74 4.29 2.38
C THR A 375 11.50 3.92 3.20
N TYR A 376 11.58 3.94 4.53
CA TYR A 376 10.43 3.65 5.39
C TYR A 376 9.30 4.66 5.15
N LYS A 377 9.62 5.95 5.07
CA LYS A 377 8.66 7.03 4.80
C LYS A 377 7.84 6.76 3.54
N GLN A 378 8.48 6.25 2.49
CA GLN A 378 7.83 5.99 1.20
C GLN A 378 7.05 4.67 1.17
N ASN A 379 7.48 3.67 1.94
CA ASN A 379 6.89 2.32 1.94
C ASN A 379 5.86 2.06 3.04
N ALA A 380 5.69 2.97 4.01
CA ALA A 380 4.77 2.80 5.14
C ALA A 380 3.69 3.89 5.12
N LEU A 381 2.92 3.98 4.05
CA LEU A 381 1.94 5.07 3.85
C LEU A 381 0.68 4.87 4.70
N ASP A 382 0.00 3.75 4.50
CA ASP A 382 -1.25 3.34 5.14
C ASP A 382 -1.25 1.85 5.49
N ILE A 383 -0.48 1.08 4.71
CA ILE A 383 0.00 -0.26 4.97
C ILE A 383 1.53 -0.29 4.75
N PHE A 384 2.19 -1.38 5.12
CA PHE A 384 3.56 -1.66 4.68
C PHE A 384 3.55 -2.17 3.24
N MET A 385 4.38 -1.59 2.38
CA MET A 385 4.55 -1.94 0.97
C MET A 385 5.97 -2.42 0.69
N ASP A 386 6.16 -3.26 -0.33
CA ASP A 386 7.47 -3.71 -0.79
C ASP A 386 8.29 -2.58 -1.44
N CYS A 387 7.64 -1.78 -2.26
CA CYS A 387 8.23 -0.65 -2.95
C CYS A 387 7.18 0.43 -3.22
N PRO A 388 7.56 1.71 -3.30
CA PRO A 388 6.60 2.78 -3.60
C PRO A 388 6.34 2.96 -5.10
N SER A 389 7.08 2.23 -5.96
CA SER A 389 7.18 2.44 -7.39
C SER A 389 6.34 1.48 -8.22
N ARG A 390 6.91 0.32 -8.57
CA ARG A 390 6.35 -0.62 -9.57
C ARG A 390 5.18 -1.45 -9.05
N GLU A 391 5.09 -1.68 -7.74
CA GLU A 391 4.08 -2.57 -7.12
C GLU A 391 3.18 -1.86 -6.12
N ARG A 392 3.74 -1.25 -5.07
CA ARG A 392 2.98 -0.68 -3.93
C ARG A 392 2.12 -1.74 -3.22
N ALA A 393 2.61 -2.97 -3.16
CA ALA A 393 1.84 -4.12 -2.70
C ALA A 393 2.16 -4.47 -1.24
N GLY A 394 1.13 -4.87 -0.49
CA GLY A 394 1.24 -5.26 0.91
C GLY A 394 1.79 -6.67 1.11
N TRP A 395 3.05 -6.88 0.76
CA TRP A 395 3.75 -8.17 0.81
C TRP A 395 4.01 -8.65 2.26
N LEU A 396 3.62 -9.90 2.55
CA LEU A 396 3.43 -10.40 3.93
C LEU A 396 4.73 -10.69 4.70
N CYS A 397 5.84 -10.96 4.01
CA CYS A 397 7.13 -11.16 4.70
C CYS A 397 7.74 -9.81 5.07
N ASP A 398 7.64 -8.84 4.16
CA ASP A 398 8.16 -7.50 4.29
C ASP A 398 7.58 -6.78 5.52
N SER A 399 6.30 -7.00 5.83
CA SER A 399 5.63 -6.43 7.00
C SER A 399 6.29 -6.81 8.32
N TYR A 400 6.74 -8.06 8.48
CA TYR A 400 7.44 -8.51 9.69
C TYR A 400 8.67 -7.63 10.01
N PHE A 401 9.49 -7.36 8.99
CA PHE A 401 10.68 -6.53 9.16
C PHE A 401 10.33 -5.04 9.29
N MET A 402 9.34 -4.59 8.50
CA MET A 402 8.87 -3.20 8.52
C MET A 402 8.18 -2.82 9.84
N GLY A 403 7.48 -3.74 10.51
CA GLY A 403 6.86 -3.52 11.82
C GLY A 403 7.88 -3.17 12.90
N ARG A 404 9.03 -3.86 12.90
CA ARG A 404 10.15 -3.58 13.81
C ARG A 404 10.72 -2.18 13.59
N VAL A 405 10.97 -1.81 12.34
CA VAL A 405 11.50 -0.48 11.99
C VAL A 405 10.46 0.60 12.28
N GLY A 406 9.20 0.36 11.93
CA GLY A 406 8.12 1.31 12.11
C GLY A 406 7.89 1.68 13.57
N PHE A 407 7.91 0.70 14.47
CA PHE A 407 7.84 1.00 15.90
C PHE A 407 9.02 1.85 16.38
N ASN A 408 10.24 1.57 15.91
CA ASN A 408 11.40 2.38 16.28
C ASN A 408 11.32 3.82 15.75
N LEU A 409 10.85 4.02 14.51
CA LEU A 409 10.81 5.35 13.87
C LEU A 409 9.59 6.20 14.28
N SER A 410 8.42 5.57 14.46
CA SER A 410 7.13 6.23 14.72
C SER A 410 6.68 6.13 16.18
N GLY A 411 7.23 5.17 16.94
CA GLY A 411 6.89 4.88 18.34
C GLY A 411 5.44 4.46 18.56
N ASN A 412 4.83 3.86 17.54
CA ASN A 412 3.48 3.29 17.57
C ASN A 412 3.37 2.18 16.50
N THR A 413 2.24 1.47 16.51
CA THR A 413 1.96 0.34 15.61
C THR A 413 0.75 0.60 14.71
N LEU A 414 0.40 1.86 14.41
CA LEU A 414 -0.84 2.20 13.69
C LEU A 414 -0.90 1.59 12.28
N ILE A 415 0.20 1.68 11.52
CA ILE A 415 0.30 1.11 10.17
C ILE A 415 0.32 -0.42 10.22
N GLU A 416 1.07 -1.01 11.15
CA GLU A 416 1.11 -2.46 11.38
C GLU A 416 -0.28 -3.01 11.75
N THR A 417 -1.02 -2.28 12.59
CA THR A 417 -2.41 -2.61 12.95
C THR A 417 -3.31 -2.60 11.72
N ASN A 418 -3.23 -1.56 10.88
CA ASN A 418 -4.01 -1.49 9.64
C ASN A 418 -3.65 -2.63 8.66
N PHE A 419 -2.35 -2.95 8.54
CA PHE A 419 -1.85 -4.03 7.70
C PHE A 419 -2.42 -5.38 8.15
N LEU A 420 -2.21 -5.75 9.41
CA LEU A 420 -2.66 -7.03 9.97
C LEU A 420 -4.18 -7.16 9.96
N GLU A 421 -4.90 -6.08 10.27
CA GLU A 421 -6.37 -6.08 10.24
C GLU A 421 -6.92 -6.48 8.85
N ASN A 422 -6.28 -6.06 7.76
CA ASN A 422 -6.75 -6.44 6.43
C ASN A 422 -6.81 -7.96 6.25
N PHE A 423 -5.92 -8.73 6.86
CA PHE A 423 -5.94 -10.20 6.82
C PHE A 423 -7.00 -10.83 7.73
N LEU A 424 -7.61 -10.06 8.63
CA LEU A 424 -8.63 -10.53 9.57
C LEU A 424 -10.05 -10.22 9.08
N LEU A 425 -10.23 -9.15 8.31
CA LEU A 425 -11.55 -8.66 7.89
C LEU A 425 -12.35 -9.62 6.98
N PRO A 426 -11.79 -10.24 5.92
CA PRO A 426 -12.56 -11.10 5.02
C PRO A 426 -12.79 -12.49 5.64
N GLY A 427 -13.99 -13.06 5.52
CA GLY A 427 -14.21 -14.46 5.91
C GLY A 427 -13.39 -15.44 5.06
N LYS A 428 -13.12 -15.08 3.80
CA LYS A 428 -12.34 -15.86 2.83
C LYS A 428 -11.54 -14.93 1.91
N PHE A 429 -10.47 -15.45 1.33
CA PHE A 429 -9.73 -14.79 0.25
C PHE A 429 -10.08 -15.47 -1.07
N GLU A 430 -10.49 -14.70 -2.08
CA GLU A 430 -10.79 -15.27 -3.39
C GLU A 430 -9.51 -15.84 -4.03
N PHE A 431 -9.64 -16.94 -4.77
CA PHE A 431 -8.55 -17.69 -5.42
C PHE A 431 -7.53 -18.38 -4.50
N ILE A 432 -7.56 -18.12 -3.20
CA ILE A 432 -6.66 -18.73 -2.22
C ILE A 432 -7.37 -19.92 -1.55
N PRO A 433 -6.70 -21.07 -1.37
CA PRO A 433 -7.32 -22.23 -0.72
C PRO A 433 -7.68 -21.95 0.73
N GLU A 434 -8.67 -22.67 1.25
CA GLU A 434 -9.11 -22.56 2.64
C GLU A 434 -7.95 -22.73 3.62
N GLY A 435 -7.91 -21.88 4.65
CA GLY A 435 -6.85 -21.83 5.65
C GLY A 435 -5.59 -21.06 5.23
N MET A 436 -5.32 -20.89 3.93
CA MET A 436 -4.13 -20.18 3.44
C MET A 436 -4.33 -18.65 3.37
N LEU A 437 -3.22 -17.92 3.38
CA LEU A 437 -3.18 -16.46 3.23
C LEU A 437 -2.66 -16.06 1.84
N PRO A 438 -3.17 -14.95 1.26
CA PRO A 438 -2.57 -14.36 0.07
C PRO A 438 -1.15 -13.85 0.39
N MET A 439 -0.25 -13.92 -0.59
CA MET A 439 1.17 -13.51 -0.42
C MET A 439 1.35 -11.99 -0.25
N CYS A 440 0.42 -11.21 -0.78
CA CYS A 440 0.27 -9.78 -0.48
C CYS A 440 -1.21 -9.46 -0.34
N TYR A 441 -1.57 -8.42 0.43
CA TYR A 441 -2.95 -7.98 0.60
C TYR A 441 -3.00 -6.55 1.19
N PRO A 442 -4.01 -5.72 0.89
CA PRO A 442 -5.16 -5.93 0.01
C PRO A 442 -4.80 -6.03 -1.49
N SER A 443 -5.18 -7.13 -2.14
CA SER A 443 -4.93 -7.39 -3.56
C SER A 443 -5.76 -8.55 -4.09
N ASP A 444 -5.67 -8.78 -5.41
CA ASP A 444 -6.32 -9.89 -6.11
C ASP A 444 -5.31 -10.91 -6.65
N HIS A 445 -5.63 -12.20 -6.54
CA HIS A 445 -4.75 -13.30 -6.98
C HIS A 445 -5.44 -14.24 -7.99
N PRO A 446 -5.90 -13.76 -9.16
CA PRO A 446 -6.62 -14.59 -10.13
C PRO A 446 -5.81 -15.80 -10.68
N ASN A 447 -4.49 -15.79 -10.51
CA ASN A 447 -3.60 -16.91 -10.82
C ASN A 447 -3.54 -17.99 -9.72
N ALA A 448 -4.27 -17.80 -8.62
CA ALA A 448 -4.27 -18.64 -7.43
C ALA A 448 -2.86 -18.90 -6.87
N ASN A 449 -1.96 -17.92 -6.98
CA ASN A 449 -0.60 -18.02 -6.44
C ASN A 449 -0.55 -17.55 -4.98
N PHE A 450 0.31 -18.16 -4.19
CA PHE A 450 0.58 -17.80 -2.81
C PHE A 450 1.97 -18.30 -2.39
N ILE A 451 2.47 -17.79 -1.27
CA ILE A 451 3.77 -18.16 -0.71
C ILE A 451 3.57 -18.74 0.70
N PRO A 452 3.65 -20.07 0.88
CA PRO A 452 3.44 -20.70 2.18
C PRO A 452 4.37 -20.18 3.28
N ASN A 453 5.65 -19.97 2.95
CA ASN A 453 6.64 -19.43 3.88
C ASN A 453 6.21 -18.08 4.45
N TRP A 454 5.63 -17.22 3.61
CA TRP A 454 5.22 -15.88 4.02
C TRP A 454 4.02 -15.93 4.96
N ALA A 455 3.06 -16.82 4.72
CA ALA A 455 1.97 -17.09 5.67
C ALA A 455 2.50 -17.49 7.06
N MET A 456 3.64 -18.20 7.15
CA MET A 456 4.28 -18.49 8.43
C MET A 456 4.89 -17.22 9.07
N TRP A 457 5.52 -16.34 8.29
CA TRP A 457 6.03 -15.05 8.77
C TRP A 457 4.95 -14.16 9.36
N PHE A 458 3.73 -14.16 8.81
CA PHE A 458 2.58 -13.47 9.42
C PHE A 458 2.32 -13.92 10.86
N VAL A 459 2.42 -15.22 11.14
CA VAL A 459 2.21 -15.72 12.51
C VAL A 459 3.34 -15.28 13.45
N LEU A 460 4.58 -15.23 12.96
CA LEU A 460 5.71 -14.66 13.73
C LEU A 460 5.49 -13.16 13.99
N GLU A 461 4.99 -12.42 12.99
CA GLU A 461 4.65 -11.00 13.12
C GLU A 461 3.61 -10.76 14.21
N LEU A 462 2.56 -11.59 14.31
CA LEU A 462 1.55 -11.48 15.37
C LEU A 462 2.16 -11.51 16.77
N GLN A 463 3.17 -12.35 17.02
CA GLN A 463 3.83 -12.40 18.32
C GLN A 463 4.60 -11.12 18.63
N GLU A 464 5.43 -10.66 17.71
CA GLU A 464 6.19 -9.43 17.98
C GLU A 464 5.30 -8.19 17.99
N TYR A 465 4.23 -8.18 17.19
CA TYR A 465 3.20 -7.16 17.23
C TYR A 465 2.56 -7.09 18.62
N LEU A 466 2.22 -8.24 19.23
CA LEU A 466 1.67 -8.27 20.59
C LEU A 466 2.67 -7.69 21.59
N GLU A 467 3.94 -8.05 21.50
CA GLU A 467 5.00 -7.53 22.38
C GLU A 467 5.17 -6.01 22.24
N ARG A 468 5.07 -5.47 21.01
CA ARG A 468 5.18 -4.02 20.74
C ARG A 468 3.93 -3.24 21.11
N SER A 469 2.75 -3.76 20.78
CA SER A 469 1.48 -3.03 20.83
C SER A 469 0.67 -3.27 22.11
N GLY A 470 0.83 -4.44 22.74
CA GLY A 470 -0.06 -4.92 23.79
C GLY A 470 -1.49 -5.23 23.32
N ASN A 471 -1.78 -5.25 22.02
CA ASN A 471 -3.13 -5.40 21.48
C ASN A 471 -3.58 -6.87 21.46
N GLN A 472 -3.94 -7.40 22.63
CA GLN A 472 -4.41 -8.77 22.79
C GLN A 472 -5.64 -9.09 21.92
N ALA A 473 -6.55 -8.13 21.73
CA ALA A 473 -7.79 -8.41 21.02
C ALA A 473 -7.58 -8.66 19.52
N LEU A 474 -6.59 -8.02 18.88
CA LEU A 474 -6.21 -8.36 17.51
C LEU A 474 -5.66 -9.78 17.43
N ILE A 475 -4.86 -10.21 18.42
CA ILE A 475 -4.32 -11.58 18.49
C ILE A 475 -5.45 -12.59 18.67
N ASP A 476 -6.40 -12.30 19.55
CA ASP A 476 -7.57 -13.16 19.75
C ASP A 476 -8.41 -13.27 18.46
N ALA A 477 -8.59 -12.16 17.75
CA ALA A 477 -9.27 -12.12 16.45
C ALA A 477 -8.50 -12.85 15.34
N ALA A 478 -7.17 -12.92 15.43
CA ALA A 478 -6.32 -13.64 14.48
C ALA A 478 -6.36 -15.16 14.69
N LYS A 479 -6.77 -15.65 15.88
CA LYS A 479 -6.73 -17.08 16.23
C LYS A 479 -7.41 -17.99 15.19
N PRO A 480 -8.63 -17.74 14.69
CA PRO A 480 -9.24 -18.61 13.69
C PRO A 480 -8.42 -18.70 12.40
N ARG A 481 -7.81 -17.59 11.99
CA ARG A 481 -6.95 -17.54 10.80
C ARG A 481 -5.69 -18.37 10.99
N VAL A 482 -5.04 -18.24 12.15
CA VAL A 482 -3.83 -19.01 12.48
C VAL A 482 -4.13 -20.50 12.58
N MET A 483 -5.27 -20.88 13.17
CA MET A 483 -5.66 -22.30 13.25
C MET A 483 -5.99 -22.87 11.86
N GLY A 484 -6.69 -22.11 11.01
CA GLY A 484 -6.93 -22.51 9.63
C GLY A 484 -5.63 -22.70 8.83
N LEU A 485 -4.61 -21.87 9.09
CA LEU A 485 -3.29 -22.03 8.47
C LEU A 485 -2.58 -23.32 8.93
N LEU A 486 -2.69 -23.69 10.20
CA LEU A 486 -2.19 -24.99 10.68
C LEU A 486 -2.91 -26.13 9.99
N ASP A 487 -4.23 -26.05 9.84
CA ASP A 487 -5.03 -27.05 9.13
C ASP A 487 -4.61 -27.19 7.67
N TYR A 488 -4.30 -26.08 6.99
CA TYR A 488 -3.75 -26.08 5.64
C TYR A 488 -2.42 -26.85 5.55
N PHE A 489 -1.54 -26.73 6.55
CA PHE A 489 -0.24 -27.40 6.53
C PHE A 489 -0.28 -28.89 6.85
N LYS A 490 -1.31 -29.38 7.56
CA LYS A 490 -1.40 -30.79 8.01
C LYS A 490 -1.20 -31.82 6.89
N PRO A 491 -1.81 -31.69 5.69
CA PRO A 491 -1.63 -32.68 4.63
C PRO A 491 -0.22 -32.76 4.05
N TYR A 492 0.61 -31.71 4.27
CA TYR A 492 2.00 -31.66 3.81
C TYR A 492 2.97 -32.22 4.87
N GLU A 493 2.48 -32.60 6.05
CA GLU A 493 3.30 -33.19 7.09
C GLU A 493 3.62 -34.66 6.79
N ASN A 494 4.90 -34.99 6.76
CA ASN A 494 5.35 -36.36 6.61
C ASN A 494 5.40 -37.11 7.96
N GLU A 495 5.89 -38.35 7.94
CA GLU A 495 5.99 -39.22 9.11
C GLU A 495 6.87 -38.68 10.26
N PHE A 496 7.69 -37.66 9.98
CA PHE A 496 8.54 -36.97 10.95
C PHE A 496 7.96 -35.64 11.41
N GLY A 497 6.78 -35.25 10.89
CA GLY A 497 6.13 -33.97 11.14
C GLY A 497 6.74 -32.79 10.38
N LEU A 498 7.63 -33.06 9.41
CA LEU A 498 8.18 -32.04 8.53
C LEU A 498 7.22 -31.76 7.37
N LEU A 499 7.15 -30.51 6.94
CA LEU A 499 6.53 -30.13 5.68
C LEU A 499 7.35 -30.66 4.50
N GLU A 500 6.68 -31.34 3.59
CA GLU A 500 7.25 -31.97 2.41
C GLU A 500 6.37 -31.69 1.18
N ASN A 501 7.00 -31.32 0.06
CA ASN A 501 6.32 -31.06 -1.22
C ASN A 501 5.19 -30.01 -1.13
N LEU A 502 5.47 -28.87 -0.48
CA LEU A 502 4.55 -27.74 -0.46
C LEU A 502 4.18 -27.27 -1.88
N GLU A 503 2.96 -26.76 -2.02
CA GLU A 503 2.45 -26.26 -3.29
C GLU A 503 2.82 -24.79 -3.55
N LYS A 504 2.69 -24.40 -4.83
CA LYS A 504 2.90 -23.03 -5.34
C LYS A 504 4.32 -22.54 -5.11
N TRP A 505 4.48 -21.30 -4.66
CA TRP A 505 5.76 -20.65 -4.60
C TRP A 505 6.40 -20.82 -3.22
N ILE A 506 7.25 -21.83 -3.09
CA ILE A 506 8.12 -21.96 -1.92
C ILE A 506 9.24 -20.93 -2.06
N PHE A 507 9.31 -20.00 -1.10
CA PHE A 507 10.24 -18.88 -1.15
C PHE A 507 11.01 -18.73 0.16
N VAL A 508 12.34 -18.76 0.06
CA VAL A 508 13.26 -18.61 1.19
C VAL A 508 14.05 -17.31 1.07
N GLU A 509 14.72 -17.10 -0.07
CA GLU A 509 15.57 -15.94 -0.33
C GLU A 509 15.84 -15.80 -1.84
N TRP A 510 16.10 -14.60 -2.34
CA TRP A 510 16.56 -14.35 -3.71
C TRP A 510 18.04 -14.75 -3.93
N SER A 511 18.39 -15.97 -3.54
CA SER A 511 19.73 -16.55 -3.63
C SER A 511 19.68 -17.98 -4.18
N LYS A 512 20.83 -18.66 -4.17
CA LYS A 512 20.90 -20.08 -4.55
C LYS A 512 20.01 -20.97 -3.66
N ALA A 513 19.69 -20.55 -2.44
CA ALA A 513 18.82 -21.28 -1.51
C ALA A 513 17.45 -21.62 -2.11
N ASN A 514 16.88 -20.72 -2.92
CA ASN A 514 15.58 -20.97 -3.55
C ASN A 514 15.63 -22.03 -4.65
N SER A 515 16.82 -22.41 -5.13
CA SER A 515 16.97 -23.55 -6.04
C SER A 515 16.82 -24.90 -5.34
N PHE A 516 16.83 -24.93 -4.00
CA PHE A 516 16.86 -26.14 -3.17
C PHE A 516 15.58 -26.32 -2.33
N VAL A 517 14.44 -25.83 -2.82
CA VAL A 517 13.16 -25.87 -2.10
C VAL A 517 12.37 -27.17 -2.30
N GLN A 518 12.91 -28.16 -3.01
CA GLN A 518 12.21 -29.39 -3.38
C GLN A 518 12.26 -30.45 -2.26
N GLY A 519 11.23 -31.29 -2.19
CA GLY A 519 11.12 -32.34 -1.17
C GLY A 519 10.90 -31.74 0.21
N VAL A 520 11.76 -32.12 1.16
CA VAL A 520 11.87 -31.49 2.47
C VAL A 520 12.89 -30.36 2.38
N ASN A 521 12.44 -29.10 2.39
CA ASN A 521 13.31 -27.95 2.54
C ASN A 521 13.50 -27.63 4.03
N TYR A 522 14.74 -27.70 4.52
CA TYR A 522 15.03 -27.52 5.94
C TYR A 522 14.84 -26.06 6.41
N PRO A 523 15.26 -25.00 5.70
CA PRO A 523 14.95 -23.61 6.08
C PRO A 523 13.45 -23.36 6.27
N THR A 524 12.60 -23.87 5.36
CA THR A 524 11.14 -23.81 5.48
C THR A 524 10.65 -24.54 6.73
N ASN A 525 11.23 -25.70 7.06
CA ASN A 525 10.85 -26.46 8.24
C ASN A 525 11.37 -25.86 9.55
N MET A 526 12.50 -25.14 9.53
CA MET A 526 12.94 -24.32 10.65
C MET A 526 11.94 -23.19 10.91
N LEU A 527 11.42 -22.57 9.85
CA LEU A 527 10.40 -21.52 9.94
C LEU A 527 9.08 -22.08 10.45
N TYR A 528 8.66 -23.23 9.93
CA TYR A 528 7.47 -23.94 10.40
C TYR A 528 7.58 -24.32 11.89
N ALA A 529 8.72 -24.85 12.34
CA ALA A 529 8.93 -25.13 13.76
C ALA A 529 8.86 -23.86 14.62
N LYS A 530 9.45 -22.75 14.16
CA LYS A 530 9.33 -21.45 14.85
C LYS A 530 7.88 -20.97 14.89
N MET A 531 7.14 -21.10 13.79
CA MET A 531 5.70 -20.80 13.73
C MET A 531 4.92 -21.61 14.76
N LEU A 532 5.13 -22.93 14.84
CA LEU A 532 4.49 -23.80 15.82
C LEU A 532 4.79 -23.37 17.28
N LEU A 533 6.03 -22.98 17.58
CA LEU A 533 6.39 -22.44 18.90
C LEU A 533 5.66 -21.12 19.20
N THR A 534 5.53 -20.26 18.19
CA THR A 534 4.81 -19.00 18.30
C THR A 534 3.32 -19.25 18.57
N VAL A 535 2.65 -20.12 17.80
CA VAL A 535 1.24 -20.50 18.05
C VAL A 535 1.09 -21.09 19.46
N ALA A 536 1.99 -22.00 19.85
CA ALA A 536 1.97 -22.61 21.18
C ALA A 536 2.03 -21.58 22.30
N THR A 537 2.76 -20.48 22.08
CA THR A 537 2.92 -19.39 23.04
C THR A 537 1.70 -18.47 23.03
N LEU A 538 1.21 -18.06 21.86
CA LEU A 538 0.07 -17.14 21.74
C LEU A 538 -1.25 -17.73 22.21
N TYR A 539 -1.46 -19.04 22.02
CA TYR A 539 -2.77 -19.69 22.21
C TYR A 539 -2.75 -20.91 23.14
N ASP A 540 -1.70 -21.04 23.95
CA ASP A 540 -1.52 -22.11 24.93
C ASP A 540 -1.73 -23.52 24.34
N GLN A 541 -0.91 -23.88 23.35
CA GLN A 541 -0.96 -25.18 22.66
C GLN A 541 0.32 -25.99 22.93
N PRO A 542 0.47 -26.65 24.10
CA PRO A 542 1.69 -27.35 24.48
C PRO A 542 2.08 -28.48 23.52
N SER A 543 1.11 -29.17 22.91
CA SER A 543 1.37 -30.22 21.90
C SER A 543 2.08 -29.70 20.65
N LEU A 544 1.82 -28.45 20.24
CA LEU A 544 2.51 -27.81 19.12
C LEU A 544 3.95 -27.46 19.49
N ARG A 545 4.21 -27.07 20.75
CA ARG A 545 5.57 -26.86 21.25
C ARG A 545 6.38 -28.15 21.22
N GLU A 546 5.83 -29.26 21.69
CA GLU A 546 6.49 -30.56 21.64
C GLU A 546 6.82 -30.99 20.20
N LYS A 547 5.87 -30.81 19.28
CA LYS A 547 6.08 -31.09 17.86
C LYS A 547 7.19 -30.23 17.26
N ALA A 548 7.20 -28.94 17.54
CA ALA A 548 8.24 -28.03 17.05
C ALA A 548 9.63 -28.45 17.52
N VAL A 549 9.78 -28.83 18.80
CA VAL A 549 11.04 -29.31 19.36
C VAL A 549 11.49 -30.59 18.64
N ARG A 550 10.59 -31.55 18.41
CA ARG A 550 10.89 -32.78 17.66
C ARG A 550 11.36 -32.47 16.23
N ILE A 551 10.70 -31.54 15.54
CA ILE A 551 11.10 -31.10 14.19
C ILE A 551 12.52 -30.52 14.22
N GLN A 552 12.81 -29.58 15.13
CA GLN A 552 14.14 -28.99 15.25
C GLN A 552 15.21 -30.05 15.58
N GLU A 553 14.92 -31.02 16.45
CA GLU A 553 15.82 -32.13 16.75
C GLU A 553 16.09 -33.01 15.53
N PHE A 554 15.06 -33.32 14.75
CA PHE A 554 15.19 -34.10 13.54
C PHE A 554 16.04 -33.35 12.50
N ILE A 555 15.79 -32.06 12.27
CA ILE A 555 16.60 -31.23 11.37
C ILE A 555 18.06 -31.22 11.83
N ARG A 556 18.32 -30.98 13.12
CA ARG A 556 19.69 -31.03 13.67
C ARG A 556 20.39 -32.36 13.44
N LYS A 557 19.67 -33.47 13.52
CA LYS A 557 20.23 -34.81 13.31
C LYS A 557 20.47 -35.13 11.82
N GLN A 558 19.59 -34.68 10.94
CA GLN A 558 19.57 -35.10 9.53
C GLN A 558 20.29 -34.11 8.59
N SER A 559 20.11 -32.80 8.81
CA SER A 559 20.63 -31.73 7.95
C SER A 559 22.05 -31.31 8.32
N TYR A 560 22.43 -31.38 9.60
CA TYR A 560 23.79 -30.99 10.01
C TYR A 560 24.81 -32.08 9.68
N ASN A 561 25.74 -31.79 8.77
CA ASN A 561 26.74 -32.74 8.30
C ASN A 561 28.02 -32.80 9.15
N GLY A 562 28.01 -32.15 10.32
CA GLY A 562 29.20 -31.96 11.17
C GLY A 562 29.93 -30.64 10.93
N ASN A 563 29.60 -29.91 9.86
CA ASN A 563 30.17 -28.60 9.56
C ASN A 563 29.07 -27.56 9.31
N PHE A 564 28.13 -27.84 8.40
CA PHE A 564 27.04 -26.96 7.97
C PHE A 564 25.70 -27.72 7.90
N PHE A 565 24.60 -26.99 7.88
CA PHE A 565 23.26 -27.49 7.60
C PHE A 565 23.00 -27.55 6.09
N THR A 566 22.66 -28.72 5.57
CA THR A 566 22.18 -28.91 4.21
C THR A 566 20.79 -28.28 4.03
N ASP A 567 20.49 -27.75 2.84
CA ASP A 567 19.24 -27.03 2.53
C ASP A 567 18.03 -27.94 2.34
N ASN A 568 18.20 -29.14 1.79
CA ASN A 568 17.07 -30.04 1.55
C ASN A 568 17.38 -31.54 1.58
N ALA A 569 16.32 -32.33 1.64
CA ALA A 569 16.32 -33.78 1.43
C ALA A 569 15.22 -34.18 0.45
N ILE A 570 15.47 -35.24 -0.32
CA ILE A 570 14.50 -35.84 -1.25
C ILE A 570 14.31 -37.32 -0.93
N ARG A 571 13.20 -37.90 -1.40
CA ARG A 571 12.97 -39.34 -1.26
C ARG A 571 13.73 -40.15 -2.31
N ILE A 572 14.55 -41.08 -1.84
CA ILE A 572 15.21 -42.12 -2.65
C ILE A 572 14.83 -43.46 -2.04
N ASP A 573 14.16 -44.31 -2.82
CA ASP A 573 13.61 -45.61 -2.37
C ASP A 573 12.77 -45.49 -1.08
N GLY A 574 11.94 -44.43 -1.01
CA GLY A 574 11.07 -44.13 0.12
C GLY A 574 11.75 -43.50 1.34
N LYS A 575 13.09 -43.42 1.38
CA LYS A 575 13.85 -42.83 2.48
C LYS A 575 14.21 -41.37 2.18
N LEU A 576 14.14 -40.51 3.20
CA LEU A 576 14.63 -39.14 3.09
C LEU A 576 16.17 -39.11 3.09
N VAL A 577 16.74 -38.63 1.99
CA VAL A 577 18.19 -38.52 1.78
C VAL A 577 18.59 -37.04 1.67
N PRO A 578 19.39 -36.51 2.61
CA PRO A 578 19.94 -35.16 2.54
C PRO A 578 20.77 -34.96 1.28
N GLN A 579 20.55 -33.83 0.60
CA GLN A 579 21.30 -33.47 -0.59
C GLN A 579 22.56 -32.70 -0.17
N THR A 580 23.59 -33.41 0.29
CA THR A 580 24.76 -32.80 0.97
C THR A 580 25.53 -31.74 0.16
N ALA A 581 25.36 -31.70 -1.16
CA ALA A 581 25.91 -30.66 -2.04
C ALA A 581 25.09 -29.35 -2.03
N ASN A 582 23.85 -29.39 -1.54
CA ASN A 582 22.95 -28.25 -1.47
C ASN A 582 23.14 -27.58 -0.12
N CYS A 583 24.11 -26.68 -0.01
CA CYS A 583 24.42 -25.99 1.24
C CYS A 583 24.61 -24.49 0.98
N THR A 584 23.83 -23.66 1.67
CA THR A 584 23.84 -22.21 1.49
C THR A 584 24.11 -21.47 2.79
N GLU A 585 24.64 -20.25 2.71
CA GLU A 585 24.73 -19.35 3.87
C GLU A 585 23.34 -19.08 4.45
N THR A 586 22.36 -18.87 3.57
CA THR A 586 20.96 -18.64 3.95
C THR A 586 20.42 -19.73 4.86
N CYS A 587 20.68 -21.01 4.57
CA CYS A 587 20.26 -22.12 5.44
C CYS A 587 20.87 -22.03 6.85
N GLN A 588 22.12 -21.57 6.95
CA GLN A 588 22.77 -21.38 8.25
C GLN A 588 22.12 -20.21 9.00
N TYR A 589 21.90 -19.08 8.32
CA TYR A 589 21.21 -17.93 8.93
C TYR A 589 19.82 -18.30 9.43
N TYR A 590 19.04 -19.06 8.65
CA TYR A 590 17.74 -19.58 9.09
C TYR A 590 17.86 -20.48 10.32
N ALA A 591 18.87 -21.37 10.38
CA ALA A 591 19.09 -22.24 11.52
C ALA A 591 19.26 -21.44 12.83
N PHE A 592 20.07 -20.38 12.82
CA PHE A 592 20.27 -19.52 13.99
C PHE A 592 19.09 -18.57 14.25
N PHE A 593 18.60 -17.88 13.21
CA PHE A 593 17.53 -16.89 13.34
C PHE A 593 16.23 -17.49 13.88
N LEU A 594 15.94 -18.75 13.51
CA LEU A 594 14.71 -19.45 13.90
C LEU A 594 14.92 -20.39 15.10
N GLY A 595 16.12 -20.39 15.69
CA GLY A 595 16.44 -21.11 16.94
C GLY A 595 16.60 -22.63 16.78
N THR A 596 16.82 -23.13 15.57
CA THR A 596 17.18 -24.55 15.36
C THR A 596 18.63 -24.81 15.77
N ALA A 597 19.50 -23.82 15.56
CA ALA A 597 20.87 -23.74 16.07
C ALA A 597 20.98 -22.54 17.04
N THR A 598 21.93 -22.61 17.96
CA THR A 598 22.31 -21.49 18.85
C THR A 598 23.83 -21.41 18.94
N PRO A 599 24.42 -20.25 19.26
CA PRO A 599 25.87 -20.12 19.44
C PRO A 599 26.45 -21.10 20.47
N GLU A 600 25.69 -21.45 21.51
CA GLU A 600 26.12 -22.38 22.56
C GLU A 600 26.14 -23.82 22.06
N LYS A 601 25.19 -24.20 21.20
CA LYS A 601 25.06 -25.57 20.69
C LYS A 601 25.97 -25.82 19.48
N TYR A 602 26.23 -24.79 18.68
CA TYR A 602 27.04 -24.85 17.46
C TYR A 602 28.09 -23.73 17.42
N PRO A 603 29.01 -23.66 18.41
CA PRO A 603 29.94 -22.54 18.55
C PRO A 603 30.91 -22.41 17.36
N GLU A 604 31.37 -23.53 16.82
CA GLU A 604 32.27 -23.53 15.65
C GLU A 604 31.58 -23.02 14.39
N LEU A 605 30.34 -23.44 14.13
CA LEU A 605 29.57 -22.92 13.00
C LEU A 605 29.31 -21.43 13.19
N TRP A 606 28.88 -21.00 14.39
CA TRP A 606 28.66 -19.58 14.68
C TRP A 606 29.92 -18.73 14.42
N HIS A 607 31.09 -19.21 14.85
CA HIS A 607 32.35 -18.53 14.60
C HIS A 607 32.61 -18.34 13.09
N LYS A 608 32.39 -19.38 12.28
CA LYS A 608 32.52 -19.30 10.81
C LYS A 608 31.58 -18.25 10.23
N LEU A 609 30.31 -18.24 10.64
CA LEU A 609 29.34 -17.27 10.14
C LEU A 609 29.74 -15.82 10.48
N VAL A 610 30.27 -15.58 11.67
CA VAL A 610 30.57 -14.20 12.12
C VAL A 610 31.95 -13.71 11.65
N GLN A 611 32.92 -14.60 11.50
CA GLN A 611 34.31 -14.23 11.18
C GLN A 611 34.68 -14.48 9.71
N ASP A 612 34.10 -15.50 9.08
CA ASP A 612 34.51 -15.94 7.75
C ASP A 612 33.52 -15.51 6.65
N PHE A 613 32.22 -15.38 6.94
CA PHE A 613 31.19 -14.96 5.97
C PHE A 613 31.10 -13.42 5.87
N GLY A 614 32.19 -12.82 5.41
CA GLY A 614 32.31 -11.38 5.16
C GLY A 614 32.19 -10.98 3.67
N PRO A 615 32.15 -9.67 3.35
CA PRO A 615 32.05 -9.17 1.98
C PRO A 615 33.25 -9.58 1.09
N ASP A 616 34.39 -9.93 1.67
CA ASP A 616 35.60 -10.39 0.98
C ASP A 616 35.71 -11.92 0.88
N ARG A 617 34.70 -12.66 1.35
CA ARG A 617 34.68 -14.13 1.32
C ARG A 617 34.89 -14.69 -0.08
N GLY A 618 34.24 -14.08 -1.08
CA GLY A 618 34.38 -14.46 -2.49
C GLY A 618 35.80 -14.29 -3.02
N GLU A 619 36.48 -13.22 -2.63
CA GLU A 619 37.88 -12.95 -3.01
C GLU A 619 38.85 -13.90 -2.30
N LYS A 620 38.58 -14.20 -1.04
CA LYS A 620 39.40 -15.10 -0.21
C LYS A 620 39.14 -16.58 -0.48
N ASN A 621 38.14 -16.91 -1.31
CA ASN A 621 37.74 -18.27 -1.65
C ASN A 621 37.47 -19.15 -0.40
N ILE A 622 36.83 -18.57 0.62
CA ILE A 622 36.54 -19.24 1.89
C ILE A 622 35.25 -20.05 1.77
N TYR A 623 35.34 -21.36 2.00
CA TYR A 623 34.25 -22.36 1.84
C TYR A 623 33.55 -22.31 0.46
N PRO A 624 34.26 -22.50 -0.67
CA PRO A 624 33.69 -22.37 -2.01
C PRO A 624 32.49 -23.29 -2.30
N GLU A 625 32.33 -24.35 -1.50
CA GLU A 625 31.21 -25.29 -1.56
C GLU A 625 29.89 -24.74 -0.98
N ILE A 626 29.92 -23.63 -0.25
CA ILE A 626 28.74 -23.01 0.37
C ILE A 626 28.28 -21.84 -0.48
N TYR A 627 27.09 -21.88 -1.02
CA TYR A 627 26.59 -20.79 -1.85
C TYR A 627 26.21 -19.56 -0.98
N PRO A 628 26.62 -18.34 -1.37
CA PRO A 628 26.22 -17.11 -0.69
C PRO A 628 24.71 -16.86 -0.77
#